data_AF-A0A2P5CJN8-F1
#
_entry.id   AF-A0A2P5CJN8-F1
#
_cell.length_a   1.000
_cell.length_b   1.000
_cell.length_c   1.000
_cell.angle_alpha   90.00
_cell.angle_beta   90.00
_cell.angle_gamma   90.00
#
_symmetry.space_group_name_H-M   'P 1'
#
loop_
_entity.id
_entity.type
_entity.pdbx_description
1 polymer ?
#
loop_
_entity_poly.entity_id
_entity_poly.type
_entity_poly.pdbx_seq_one_letter_code
_entity_poly.pdbx_strand_id
1 'polypeptide(L)'
;MNMYHVAGPNEYVAITGLGIKDMKLCKKAYILPLFQKCTHIYISPVTCAFRIEAKSVENLPFIMTTSSEMCPPADDKTMLLLYA
;
A
#
# COMPACT_ATOMS: atom_id res chain seq x y z
N MET A 1 -8.47 -18.56 -17.56
CA MET A 1 -7.61 -17.47 -17.03
C MET A 1 -8.06 -16.18 -17.67
N ASN A 2 -8.63 -15.24 -16.90
CA ASN A 2 -9.01 -13.94 -17.46
C ASN A 2 -7.73 -13.13 -17.66
N MET A 3 -7.43 -12.81 -18.93
CA MET A 3 -6.24 -12.03 -19.30
C MET A 3 -6.39 -10.55 -18.97
N TYR A 4 -7.54 -10.11 -18.46
CA TYR A 4 -7.85 -8.71 -18.18
C TYR A 4 -8.21 -8.52 -16.71
N HIS A 5 -7.46 -7.65 -16.03
CA HIS A 5 -7.66 -7.31 -14.63
C HIS A 5 -8.15 -5.87 -14.52
N VAL A 6 -9.14 -5.65 -13.66
CA VAL A 6 -9.67 -4.33 -13.30
C VAL A 6 -9.62 -4.23 -11.78
N ALA A 7 -8.94 -3.21 -11.28
CA ALA A 7 -8.87 -2.91 -9.86
C ALA A 7 -10.06 -2.07 -9.40
N GLY A 8 -10.45 -2.25 -8.14
CA GLY A 8 -11.47 -1.43 -7.50
C GLY A 8 -11.08 0.05 -7.29
N PRO A 9 -11.99 0.86 -6.71
CA PRO A 9 -11.78 2.29 -6.48
C PRO A 9 -10.54 2.60 -5.64
N ASN A 10 -10.31 1.81 -4.57
CA ASN A 10 -9.16 1.96 -3.67
C ASN A 10 -8.06 0.93 -3.94
N GLU A 11 -8.08 0.26 -5.10
CA GLU A 11 -7.11 -0.76 -5.45
C GLU A 11 -6.31 -0.36 -6.70
N TYR A 12 -5.08 -0.83 -6.82
CA TYR A 12 -4.28 -0.73 -8.03
C TYR A 12 -3.70 -2.11 -8.37
N VAL A 13 -3.51 -2.36 -9.66
CA VAL A 13 -2.82 -3.54 -10.14
C VAL A 13 -1.35 -3.20 -10.35
N ALA A 14 -0.48 -3.83 -9.58
CA ALA A 14 0.96 -3.84 -9.77
C ALA A 14 1.35 -4.99 -10.72
N ILE A 15 2.13 -4.65 -11.74
CA ILE A 15 2.52 -5.57 -12.82
C ILE A 15 4.03 -5.54 -12.96
N THR A 16 4.64 -6.72 -12.98
CA THR A 16 6.08 -6.92 -13.20
C THR A 16 6.32 -7.96 -14.30
N GLY A 17 7.50 -7.96 -14.92
CA GLY A 17 7.87 -8.90 -16.00
C GLY A 17 7.73 -8.35 -17.42
N LEU A 18 8.05 -9.18 -18.43
CA LEU A 18 8.07 -8.84 -19.87
C LEU A 18 8.60 -7.42 -20.20
N GLY A 19 9.86 -7.13 -19.87
CA GLY A 19 10.49 -5.84 -20.20
C GLY A 19 10.08 -4.65 -19.31
N ILE A 20 9.23 -4.86 -18.30
CA ILE A 20 9.04 -3.89 -17.20
C ILE A 20 10.31 -3.93 -16.34
N LYS A 21 11.03 -2.80 -16.27
CA LYS A 21 12.30 -2.69 -15.53
C LYS A 21 12.14 -2.82 -14.02
N ASP A 22 11.05 -2.30 -13.49
CA ASP A 22 10.79 -2.24 -12.05
C ASP A 22 9.36 -2.75 -11.82
N MET A 23 8.37 -1.86 -11.87
CA MET A 23 6.96 -2.21 -11.73
C MET A 23 6.07 -1.17 -12.42
N LYS A 24 4.91 -1.62 -12.90
CA LYS A 24 3.87 -0.78 -13.49
C LYS A 24 2.60 -0.84 -12.66
N LEU A 25 2.11 0.32 -12.22
CA LEU A 25 0.82 0.47 -11.51
C LEU A 25 -0.28 0.98 -12.44
N CYS A 26 -1.39 0.24 -12.52
CA CYS A 26 -2.55 0.56 -13.37
C CYS A 26 -3.87 0.20 -12.69
N LYS A 27 -4.97 0.91 -13.05
CA LYS A 27 -6.33 0.52 -12.66
C LYS A 27 -6.90 -0.64 -13.47
N LYS A 28 -6.44 -0.80 -14.71
CA LYS A 28 -6.87 -1.87 -15.61
C LYS A 28 -5.72 -2.26 -16.53
N ALA A 29 -5.55 -3.55 -16.79
CA ALA A 29 -4.49 -4.01 -17.67
C ALA A 29 -4.76 -5.42 -18.22
N TYR A 30 -4.21 -5.68 -19.41
CA TYR A 30 -4.03 -7.03 -19.90
C TYR A 30 -2.73 -7.61 -19.32
N ILE A 31 -2.81 -8.79 -18.73
CA ILE A 31 -1.67 -9.53 -18.17
C ILE A 31 -1.35 -10.69 -19.10
N LEU A 32 -0.09 -10.81 -19.50
CA LEU A 32 0.43 -11.96 -20.23
C LEU A 32 0.94 -13.01 -19.21
N PRO A 33 0.17 -14.09 -18.96
CA PRO A 33 0.38 -14.98 -17.80
C PRO A 33 1.69 -15.77 -17.83
N LEU A 34 2.34 -15.87 -19.00
CA LEU A 34 3.59 -16.61 -19.15
C LEU A 34 4.82 -15.82 -18.67
N PHE A 35 4.76 -14.49 -18.74
CA PHE A 35 5.93 -13.63 -18.50
C PHE A 35 5.68 -12.46 -17.55
N GLN A 36 4.43 -12.26 -17.12
CA GLN A 36 4.06 -11.16 -16.24
C GLN A 36 3.43 -11.67 -14.95
N LYS A 37 3.77 -11.03 -13.84
CA LYS A 37 3.12 -11.22 -12.53
C LYS A 37 2.22 -10.03 -12.24
N CYS A 38 1.10 -10.32 -11.58
CA CYS A 38 0.05 -9.37 -11.25
C CYS A 38 -0.23 -9.44 -9.74
N THR A 39 -0.31 -8.30 -9.06
CA THR A 39 -0.65 -8.21 -7.64
C THR A 39 -1.57 -7.02 -7.41
N HIS A 40 -2.62 -7.22 -6.60
CA HIS A 40 -3.56 -6.16 -6.23
C HIS A 40 -3.09 -5.46 -4.96
N ILE A 41 -3.07 -4.15 -4.98
CA ILE A 41 -2.58 -3.29 -3.91
C ILE A 41 -3.72 -2.43 -3.42
N TYR A 42 -3.92 -2.42 -2.11
CA TYR A 42 -4.99 -1.67 -1.44
C TYR A 42 -4.44 -0.36 -0.91
N ILE A 43 -5.15 0.74 -1.17
CA ILE A 43 -4.82 2.08 -0.71
C ILE A 43 -5.87 2.56 0.29
N SER A 44 -6.40 1.65 1.11
CA SER A 44 -7.36 2.01 2.14
C SER A 44 -6.64 2.59 3.36
N PRO A 45 -7.25 3.55 4.08
CA PRO A 45 -6.68 4.09 5.31
C PRO A 45 -6.54 2.97 6.34
N VAL A 46 -5.32 2.78 6.84
CA VAL A 46 -5.01 1.82 7.90
C VAL A 46 -5.02 2.58 9.22
N THR A 47 -5.81 2.10 10.18
CA THR A 47 -5.80 2.62 11.54
C THR A 47 -4.56 2.10 12.25
N CYS A 48 -3.57 2.97 12.46
CA CYS A 48 -2.40 2.64 13.25
C CYS A 48 -2.63 3.12 14.69
N ALA A 49 -2.63 2.19 15.65
CA ALA A 49 -2.71 2.49 17.06
C ALA A 49 -1.31 2.48 17.68
N PHE A 50 -0.91 3.60 18.29
CA PHE A 50 0.35 3.75 18.99
C PHE A 50 0.13 3.56 20.48
N ARG A 51 0.94 2.71 21.09
CA ARG A 51 1.06 2.56 22.53
C ARG A 51 2.38 3.18 22.95
N ILE A 52 2.33 4.39 23.49
CA ILE A 52 3.50 5.15 23.92
C ILE A 52 3.66 4.95 25.41
N GLU A 53 4.72 4.26 25.81
CA GLU A 53 5.14 4.19 27.20
C GLU A 53 6.01 5.39 27.50
N ALA A 54 5.49 6.29 28.33
CA ALA A 54 6.15 7.52 28.70
C ALA A 54 6.39 7.56 30.21
N LYS A 55 7.39 8.35 30.60
CA LYS A 55 7.77 8.54 32.00
C LYS A 55 7.67 10.03 32.32
N SER A 56 6.97 10.36 33.41
CA SER A 56 6.88 11.74 33.90
C SER A 56 8.24 12.22 34.42
N VAL A 57 8.41 13.54 34.57
CA VAL A 57 9.53 14.16 35.30
C VAL A 57 9.68 13.58 36.72
N GLU A 58 8.57 13.16 37.33
CA GLU A 58 8.51 12.53 38.65
C GLU A 58 8.76 11.00 38.60
N ASN A 59 9.23 10.46 37.46
CA ASN A 59 9.45 9.03 37.22
C ASN A 59 8.21 8.13 37.30
N LEU A 60 7.00 8.70 37.29
CA LEU A 60 5.76 7.93 37.19
C LEU A 60 5.55 7.38 35.76
N PRO A 61 5.37 6.06 35.57
CA PRO A 61 5.09 5.48 34.26
C PRO A 61 3.63 5.75 33.85
N PHE A 62 3.42 6.14 32.59
CA PHE A 62 2.09 6.26 32.00
C PHE A 62 2.06 5.77 30.55
N ILE A 63 0.90 5.28 30.12
CA ILE A 63 0.69 4.74 28.77
C ILE A 63 -0.27 5.67 28.04
N MET A 64 0.18 6.23 26.91
CA MET A 64 -0.68 6.95 25.98
C MET A 64 -1.03 6.04 24.80
N THR A 65 -2.31 5.73 24.65
CA THR A 65 -2.82 5.04 23.46
C THR A 65 -3.46 6.07 22.54
N THR A 66 -2.92 6.25 21.35
CA THR A 66 -3.47 7.16 20.32
C THR A 66 -3.63 6.42 19.00
N SER A 67 -4.70 6.70 18.26
CA SER A 67 -4.93 6.15 16.93
C SER A 67 -4.86 7.24 15.88
N SER A 68 -4.12 7.00 14.80
CA SER A 68 -4.09 7.88 13.64
C SER A 68 -4.39 7.09 12.38
N GLU A 69 -5.20 7.68 11.51
CA GLU A 69 -5.45 7.13 10.19
C GLU A 69 -4.23 7.41 9.31
N MET A 70 -3.57 6.35 8.88
CA MET A 70 -2.44 6.41 7.95
C MET A 70 -2.90 5.80 6.63
N CYS A 71 -3.00 6.64 5.60
CA CYS A 71 -3.29 6.18 4.25
C CYS A 71 -2.01 6.27 3.43
N PRO A 72 -1.70 5.27 2.58
CA PRO A 72 -0.63 5.44 1.60
C PRO A 72 -0.97 6.64 0.69
N PRO A 73 0.03 7.44 0.28
CA PRO A 73 -0.20 8.63 -0.55
C PRO A 73 -0.76 8.23 -1.92
N ALA A 74 -2.08 8.30 -2.08
CA ALA A 74 -2.78 7.89 -3.30
C ALA A 74 -2.57 8.85 -4.49
N ASP A 75 -2.12 10.08 -4.21
CA ASP A 75 -2.06 11.17 -5.19
C ASP A 75 -0.76 11.16 -6.02
N ASP A 76 0.32 10.60 -5.45
CA ASP A 76 1.62 10.52 -6.12
C ASP A 76 1.93 9.08 -6.56
N LYS A 77 1.94 8.86 -7.88
CA LYS A 77 2.26 7.55 -8.47
C LYS A 77 3.66 7.05 -8.12
N THR A 78 4.62 7.95 -7.91
CA THR A 78 5.99 7.60 -7.53
C THR A 78 6.03 7.07 -6.11
N MET A 79 5.27 7.68 -5.21
CA MET A 79 5.16 7.20 -3.84
C MET A 79 4.38 5.88 -3.75
N LEU A 80 3.35 5.71 -4.60
CA LEU A 80 2.66 4.43 -4.74
C LEU A 80 3.56 3.32 -5.26
N LEU A 81 4.53 3.62 -6.13
CA LEU A 81 5.53 2.65 -6.58
C LEU A 81 6.45 2.20 -5.43
N LEU A 82 6.79 3.10 -4.50
CA LEU A 82 7.62 2.76 -3.34
C LEU A 82 6.87 1.93 -2.28
N TYR A 83 5.54 2.03 -2.25
CA TYR A 83 4.68 1.28 -1.32
C TYR A 83 4.44 -0.17 -1.78
N ALA A 84 4.56 -0.42 -3.08
CA ALA A 84 4.04 -1.57 -3.78
C ALA A 84 5.10 -2.66 -4.02
#